data_AF-A0A835KIL9-F1
#
_entry.id   AF-A0A835KIL9-F1
#
_cell.length_a   1.000
_cell.length_b   1.000
_cell.length_c   1.000
_cell.angle_alpha   90.00
_cell.angle_beta   90.00
_cell.angle_gamma   90.00
#
_symmetry.space_group_name_H-M   'P 1'
#
loop_
_entity.id
_entity.type
_entity.pdbx_description
1 polymer ?
#
loop_
_entity_poly.entity_id
_entity_poly.type
_entity_poly.pdbx_seq_one_letter_code
_entity_poly.pdbx_strand_id
1 'polypeptide(L)'
;MLIRATGRRLQMSRNTSLKRLGLTKAVNDSANVSAGDIASLLYLWNPWAIVTCVGSCTSPIENLMVVIMIYGACSRLAPLAAFGYVMATHLSLYPAILIVPVILLLGYGPDAPPTRVFILKEYDKQTSLKVQRFSWMTVLHFIFWLFIWSCYVLLLSSIILKKVGGLNEMFEKTYGFILTVKDLSPNIGVLWYFFAEVFDFFRGFFLIVFNMNIIFMVLPLAIRLKHRPCFLVFVYTAIVAMLKSYPSAGDSALYLGLLGLFASELAEMQFTFFLFFGYIGVSLLSPVMHNLWIWRGTGNANFYFATGLAYTCLQTVLVVESVGSMIKHDRKLRLLVTS
;
A
#
# COMPACT_ATOMS: atom_id res chain seq x y z
N MET A 1 -8.09 15.50 2.45
CA MET A 1 -7.69 16.07 3.77
C MET A 1 -6.87 15.10 4.63
N LEU A 2 -7.26 13.82 4.75
CA LEU A 2 -6.53 12.85 5.58
C LEU A 2 -5.09 12.57 5.10
N ILE A 3 -4.87 12.38 3.78
CA ILE A 3 -3.52 12.21 3.19
C ILE A 3 -2.62 13.42 3.49
N ARG A 4 -3.19 14.63 3.46
CA ARG A 4 -2.46 15.85 3.82
C ARG A 4 -2.07 15.84 5.29
N ALA A 5 -2.97 15.42 6.16
CA ALA A 5 -2.73 15.34 7.61
C ALA A 5 -1.70 14.25 7.95
N THR A 6 -1.71 13.10 7.28
CA THR A 6 -0.66 12.07 7.44
C THR A 6 0.70 12.60 7.02
N GLY A 7 0.79 13.27 5.86
CA GLY A 7 2.04 13.88 5.38
C GLY A 7 2.60 14.92 6.35
N ARG A 8 1.76 15.79 6.91
CA ARG A 8 2.20 16.77 7.94
C ARG A 8 2.77 16.07 9.19
N ARG A 9 2.11 15.02 9.68
CA ARG A 9 2.60 14.25 10.84
C ARG A 9 3.93 13.53 10.54
N LEU A 10 4.04 12.94 9.36
CA LEU A 10 5.26 12.29 8.89
C LEU A 10 6.42 13.30 8.81
N GLN A 11 6.18 14.47 8.21
CA GLN A 11 7.16 15.55 8.10
C GLN A 11 7.59 16.08 9.48
N MET A 12 6.67 16.26 10.42
CA MET A 12 6.99 16.66 11.80
C MET A 12 7.88 15.62 12.51
N SER A 13 7.54 14.33 12.40
CA SER A 13 8.33 13.24 13.00
C SER A 13 9.74 13.17 12.40
N ARG A 14 9.82 13.31 11.07
CA ARG A 14 11.08 13.34 10.33
C ARG A 14 11.94 14.52 10.74
N ASN A 15 11.39 15.73 10.78
CA ASN A 15 12.11 16.94 11.17
C ASN A 15 12.63 16.84 12.60
N THR A 16 11.83 16.27 13.51
CA THR A 16 12.26 16.00 14.90
C THR A 16 13.43 15.01 14.93
N SER A 17 13.36 13.94 14.14
CA SER A 17 14.43 12.94 14.02
C SER A 17 15.72 13.53 13.43
N LEU A 18 15.62 14.33 12.37
CA LEU A 18 16.76 15.00 11.74
C LEU A 18 17.40 16.05 12.67
N LYS A 19 16.59 16.81 13.42
CA LYS A 19 17.10 17.73 14.46
C LYS A 19 17.88 16.99 15.53
N ARG A 20 17.39 15.83 16.01
CA ARG A 20 18.15 14.97 16.95
C ARG A 20 19.48 14.49 16.35
N LEU A 21 19.48 14.19 15.04
CA LEU A 21 20.70 13.85 14.30
C LEU A 21 21.62 15.06 14.02
N GLY A 22 21.22 16.29 14.32
CA GLY A 22 22.04 17.49 14.10
C GLY A 22 22.08 17.96 12.65
N LEU A 23 21.23 17.38 11.79
CA LEU A 23 21.19 17.66 10.35
C LEU A 23 20.24 18.84 10.06
N THR A 24 20.57 20.03 10.57
CA THR A 24 19.74 21.24 10.42
C THR A 24 19.58 21.69 8.97
N LYS A 25 20.60 21.51 8.12
CA LYS A 25 20.53 21.80 6.68
C LYS A 25 19.47 20.95 5.96
N ALA A 26 19.43 19.64 6.24
CA ALA A 26 18.42 18.74 5.68
C ALA A 26 17.00 19.07 6.18
N VAL A 27 16.86 19.60 7.40
CA VAL A 27 15.58 20.07 7.93
C VAL A 27 15.09 21.28 7.14
N ASN A 28 15.96 22.24 6.81
CA ASN A 28 15.59 23.42 6.04
C ASN A 28 15.16 23.06 4.62
N ASP A 29 15.89 22.16 3.94
CA ASP A 29 15.52 21.67 2.61
C ASP A 29 14.16 20.95 2.63
N SER A 30 13.90 20.16 3.69
CA SER A 30 12.64 19.46 3.88
C SER A 30 11.46 20.35 4.28
N ALA A 31 11.72 21.56 4.79
CA ALA A 31 10.68 22.53 5.14
C ALA A 31 10.11 23.22 3.89
N ASN A 32 10.91 23.35 2.84
CA ASN A 32 10.50 23.95 1.56
C ASN A 32 9.52 23.06 0.76
N VAL A 33 9.43 21.77 1.06
CA VAL A 33 8.60 20.81 0.33
C VAL A 33 7.51 20.24 1.25
N SER A 34 6.25 20.66 1.06
CA SER A 34 5.10 20.13 1.80
C SER A 34 4.63 18.79 1.21
N ALA A 35 5.29 17.69 1.61
CA ALA A 35 5.01 16.34 1.10
C ALA A 35 3.53 15.93 1.20
N GLY A 36 2.83 16.36 2.26
CA GLY A 36 1.40 16.10 2.41
C GLY A 36 0.52 16.82 1.39
N ASP A 37 0.92 18.02 0.95
CA ASP A 37 0.17 18.79 -0.05
C ASP A 37 0.40 18.19 -1.43
N ILE A 38 1.65 17.82 -1.74
CA ILE A 38 2.02 17.09 -2.97
C ILE A 38 1.25 15.78 -3.09
N ALA A 39 1.23 14.95 -2.04
CA ALA A 39 0.47 13.71 -2.03
C ALA A 39 -1.04 13.93 -2.25
N SER A 40 -1.59 14.98 -1.66
CA SER A 40 -3.01 15.30 -1.84
C SER A 40 -3.34 15.76 -3.26
N LEU A 41 -2.46 16.55 -3.88
CA LEU A 41 -2.60 16.99 -5.26
C LEU A 41 -2.45 15.81 -6.22
N LEU A 42 -1.44 14.96 -6.00
CA LEU A 42 -1.22 13.76 -6.80
C LEU A 42 -2.42 12.81 -6.76
N TYR A 43 -3.01 12.56 -5.59
CA TYR A 43 -4.20 11.72 -5.49
C TYR A 43 -5.42 12.34 -6.20
N LEU A 44 -5.63 13.65 -6.05
CA LEU A 44 -6.80 14.34 -6.58
C LEU A 44 -6.75 14.51 -8.10
N TRP A 45 -5.55 14.71 -8.66
CA TRP A 45 -5.31 14.81 -10.10
C TRP A 45 -4.93 13.48 -10.74
N ASN A 46 -4.99 12.38 -9.99
CA ASN A 46 -4.67 11.06 -10.52
C ASN A 46 -5.74 10.64 -11.54
N PRO A 47 -5.38 10.40 -12.82
CA PRO A 47 -6.34 9.94 -13.83
C PRO A 47 -7.07 8.66 -13.41
N TRP A 48 -6.36 7.77 -12.72
CA TRP A 48 -6.92 6.51 -12.21
C TRP A 48 -8.00 6.75 -11.15
N ALA A 49 -7.81 7.74 -10.27
CA ALA A 49 -8.82 8.12 -9.28
C ALA A 49 -10.07 8.70 -9.97
N ILE A 50 -9.88 9.59 -10.95
CA ILE A 50 -10.97 10.24 -11.68
C ILE A 50 -11.79 9.19 -12.43
N VAL A 51 -11.14 8.28 -13.16
CA VAL A 51 -11.80 7.18 -13.90
C VAL A 51 -12.60 6.28 -12.96
N THR A 52 -12.08 5.99 -11.76
CA THR A 52 -12.81 5.17 -10.78
C THR A 52 -14.07 5.85 -10.24
N CYS A 53 -14.04 7.18 -10.09
CA CYS A 53 -15.23 7.95 -9.72
C CYS A 53 -16.24 7.98 -10.87
N VAL A 54 -15.80 8.19 -12.11
CA VAL A 54 -16.67 8.19 -13.29
C VAL A 54 -17.31 6.81 -13.50
N GLY A 55 -16.55 5.74 -13.29
CA GLY A 55 -17.04 4.36 -13.38
C GLY A 55 -17.95 3.93 -12.24
N SER A 56 -18.27 4.80 -11.27
CA SER A 56 -19.15 4.50 -10.13
C SER A 56 -18.78 3.23 -9.35
N CYS A 57 -17.48 2.95 -9.25
CA CYS A 57 -16.98 1.78 -8.53
C CYS A 57 -16.87 2.07 -7.02
N THR A 58 -16.87 1.01 -6.21
CA THR A 58 -16.74 1.10 -4.74
C THR A 58 -15.29 1.30 -4.27
N SER A 59 -14.30 1.21 -5.16
CA SER A 59 -12.88 1.31 -4.81
C SER A 59 -12.49 2.61 -4.08
N PRO A 60 -13.08 3.80 -4.33
CA PRO A 60 -12.81 4.99 -3.53
C PRO A 60 -13.19 4.83 -2.05
N ILE A 61 -14.21 4.03 -1.73
CA ILE A 61 -14.62 3.75 -0.34
C ILE A 61 -13.59 2.83 0.32
N GLU A 62 -13.13 1.78 -0.38
CA GLU A 62 -12.04 0.91 0.09
C GLU A 62 -10.76 1.73 0.37
N ASN A 63 -10.37 2.57 -0.59
CA ASN A 63 -9.22 3.46 -0.46
C ASN A 63 -9.36 4.43 0.73
N LEU A 64 -10.56 4.98 0.96
CA LEU A 64 -10.83 5.83 2.11
C LEU A 64 -10.60 5.09 3.42
N MET A 65 -11.06 3.85 3.55
CA MET A 65 -10.87 3.04 4.77
C MET A 65 -9.39 2.75 5.02
N VAL A 66 -8.62 2.44 3.97
CA VAL A 66 -7.16 2.28 4.06
C VAL A 66 -6.48 3.59 4.49
N VAL A 67 -6.88 4.74 3.96
CA VAL A 67 -6.34 6.06 4.35
C VAL A 67 -6.69 6.42 5.80
N ILE A 68 -7.91 6.12 6.25
CA ILE A 68 -8.33 6.31 7.65
C ILE A 68 -7.46 5.46 8.58
N MET A 69 -7.23 4.19 8.22
CA MET A 69 -6.36 3.28 8.95
C MET A 69 -4.93 3.84 9.09
N ILE A 70 -4.33 4.30 7.98
CA ILE A 70 -2.99 4.90 7.97
C ILE A 70 -2.96 6.16 8.86
N TYR A 71 -3.97 7.03 8.74
CA TYR A 71 -4.05 8.25 9.52
C TYR A 71 -4.21 7.99 11.03
N GLY A 72 -5.08 7.05 11.40
CA GLY A 72 -5.26 6.62 12.78
C GLY A 72 -3.95 6.06 13.34
N ALA A 73 -3.26 5.21 12.58
CA ALA A 73 -1.99 4.62 12.99
C ALA A 73 -0.87 5.68 13.14
N CYS A 74 -0.73 6.59 12.18
CA CYS A 74 0.21 7.72 12.25
C CYS A 74 -0.05 8.64 13.46
N SER A 75 -1.33 8.85 13.80
CA SER A 75 -1.74 9.68 14.92
C SER A 75 -1.78 8.93 16.26
N ARG A 76 -1.45 7.63 16.27
CA ARG A 76 -1.59 6.71 17.41
C ARG A 76 -3.01 6.65 17.99
N LEU A 77 -4.01 6.93 17.17
CA LEU A 77 -5.42 6.79 17.49
C LEU A 77 -5.85 5.35 17.15
N ALA A 78 -5.58 4.44 18.09
CA ALA A 78 -5.88 3.02 17.94
C ALA A 78 -7.35 2.70 17.55
N PRO A 79 -8.39 3.35 18.11
CA PRO A 79 -9.78 3.05 17.71
C PRO A 79 -10.07 3.38 16.25
N LEU A 80 -9.54 4.52 15.76
CA LEU A 80 -9.72 4.97 14.39
C LEU A 80 -8.94 4.08 13.41
N ALA A 81 -7.72 3.68 13.78
CA ALA A 81 -6.93 2.75 13.00
C ALA A 81 -7.62 1.38 12.88
N ALA A 82 -8.16 0.86 13.99
CA ALA A 82 -8.88 -0.40 14.03
C ALA A 82 -10.16 -0.36 13.20
N PHE A 83 -10.94 0.72 13.30
CA PHE A 83 -12.14 0.91 12.47
C PHE A 83 -11.80 0.88 10.98
N GLY A 84 -10.81 1.66 10.54
CA GLY A 84 -10.38 1.68 9.14
C GLY A 84 -9.89 0.31 8.65
N TYR A 85 -9.13 -0.42 9.48
CA TYR A 85 -8.66 -1.77 9.16
C TYR A 85 -9.80 -2.78 9.01
N VAL A 86 -10.73 -2.84 9.98
CA VAL A 86 -11.87 -3.77 9.95
C VAL A 86 -12.78 -3.47 8.77
N MET A 87 -13.07 -2.20 8.49
CA MET A 87 -13.90 -1.84 7.34
C MET A 87 -13.19 -2.15 6.01
N ALA A 88 -11.88 -1.88 5.89
CA ALA A 88 -11.13 -2.19 4.68
C ALA A 88 -11.08 -3.70 4.41
N THR A 89 -10.82 -4.52 5.45
CA THR A 89 -10.79 -5.98 5.35
C THR A 89 -12.16 -6.59 5.08
N HIS A 90 -13.23 -5.98 5.59
CA HIS A 90 -14.60 -6.39 5.30
C HIS A 90 -15.00 -6.13 3.84
N LEU A 91 -14.54 -5.01 3.27
CA LEU A 91 -14.81 -4.66 1.86
C LEU A 91 -13.94 -5.45 0.88
N SER A 92 -12.69 -5.77 1.26
CA SER A 92 -11.75 -6.52 0.42
C SER A 92 -10.79 -7.36 1.25
N LEU A 93 -10.38 -8.54 0.76
CA LEU A 93 -9.46 -9.43 1.47
C LEU A 93 -8.06 -8.82 1.68
N TYR A 94 -7.51 -8.18 0.65
CA TYR A 94 -6.08 -7.87 0.57
C TYR A 94 -5.54 -6.83 1.56
N PRO A 95 -6.30 -5.80 1.98
CA PRO A 95 -5.90 -4.91 3.07
C PRO A 95 -5.50 -5.62 4.37
N ALA A 96 -5.85 -6.89 4.58
CA ALA A 96 -5.42 -7.68 5.74
C ALA A 96 -3.89 -7.74 5.90
N ILE A 97 -3.14 -7.70 4.80
CA ILE A 97 -1.66 -7.71 4.80
C ILE A 97 -1.09 -6.46 5.48
N LEU A 98 -1.85 -5.36 5.51
CA LEU A 98 -1.45 -4.10 6.13
C LEU A 98 -1.43 -4.16 7.66
N ILE A 99 -1.85 -5.27 8.28
CA ILE A 99 -1.78 -5.44 9.73
C ILE A 99 -0.34 -5.30 10.26
N VAL A 100 0.65 -5.81 9.53
CA VAL A 100 2.06 -5.77 9.92
C VAL A 100 2.58 -4.33 10.00
N PRO A 101 2.51 -3.50 8.94
CA PRO A 101 2.96 -2.12 9.02
C PRO A 101 2.13 -1.28 9.99
N VAL A 102 0.83 -1.55 10.18
CA VAL A 102 -0.01 -0.83 11.15
C VAL A 102 0.45 -1.10 12.59
N ILE A 103 0.74 -2.35 12.95
CA ILE A 103 1.28 -2.69 14.26
C ILE A 103 2.65 -2.02 14.48
N LEU A 104 3.52 -2.04 13.47
CA LEU A 104 4.81 -1.37 13.54
C LEU A 104 4.66 0.15 13.71
N LEU A 105 3.71 0.76 12.99
CA LEU A 105 3.43 2.20 13.05
C LEU A 105 2.87 2.63 14.42
N LEU A 106 2.00 1.83 15.02
CA LEU A 106 1.45 2.08 16.35
C LEU A 106 2.50 1.86 17.46
N GLY A 107 3.32 0.82 17.32
CA GLY A 107 4.31 0.44 18.31
C GLY A 107 5.55 1.34 18.31
N TYR A 108 6.19 1.53 17.16
CA TYR A 108 7.37 2.39 17.05
C TYR A 108 7.00 3.87 16.87
N GLY A 109 5.86 4.18 16.24
CA GLY A 109 5.52 5.53 15.79
C GLY A 109 5.86 5.77 14.31
N PRO A 110 5.67 7.00 13.82
CA PRO A 110 5.93 7.35 12.43
C PRO A 110 7.41 7.15 12.05
N ASP A 111 7.66 7.07 10.75
CA ASP A 111 8.97 6.81 10.15
C ASP A 111 10.13 7.53 10.85
N ALA A 112 11.11 6.74 11.27
CA ALA A 112 12.33 7.19 11.90
C ALA A 112 13.54 6.63 11.15
N PRO A 113 14.67 7.37 11.09
CA PRO A 113 15.90 6.82 10.53
C PRO A 113 16.35 5.60 11.33
N PRO A 114 17.09 4.67 10.70
CA PRO A 114 17.39 3.38 11.31
C PRO A 114 18.12 3.53 12.65
N THR A 115 17.74 2.73 13.65
CA THR A 115 18.23 2.81 15.04
C THR A 115 19.75 2.82 15.14
N ARG A 116 20.46 2.14 14.23
CA ARG A 116 21.93 2.12 14.17
C ARG A 116 22.55 3.51 13.98
N VAL A 117 21.85 4.44 13.34
CA VAL A 117 22.32 5.83 13.13
C VAL A 117 22.24 6.62 14.44
N PHE A 118 21.26 6.33 15.29
CA PHE A 118 21.19 6.94 16.63
C PHE A 118 22.25 6.38 17.57
N ILE A 119 22.52 5.07 17.53
CA ILE A 119 23.56 4.42 18.34
C ILE A 119 24.96 4.97 18.03
N LEU A 120 25.28 5.20 16.74
CA LEU A 120 26.54 5.82 16.33
C LEU A 120 26.78 7.18 17.00
N LYS A 121 25.72 7.99 17.15
CA LYS A 121 25.80 9.31 17.78
C LYS A 121 25.82 9.25 19.31
N GLU A 122 25.22 8.22 19.93
CA GLU A 122 25.34 7.98 21.38
C GLU A 122 26.78 7.67 21.79
N TYR A 123 27.57 7.05 20.92
CA TYR A 123 28.99 6.82 21.17
C TYR A 123 29.77 8.14 21.26
N ASP A 124 29.37 9.13 20.46
CA ASP A 124 29.99 10.48 20.42
C ASP A 124 29.46 11.45 21.48
N LYS A 125 28.25 11.22 22.00
CA LYS A 125 27.63 12.06 23.03
C LYS A 125 27.02 11.20 24.12
N GLN A 126 27.61 11.25 25.33
CA GLN A 126 27.08 10.75 26.62
C GLN A 126 25.75 11.43 27.02
N THR A 127 24.76 11.47 26.14
CA THR A 127 23.41 11.96 26.43
C THR A 127 22.43 10.87 26.06
N SER A 128 21.72 10.37 27.07
CA SER A 128 20.72 9.30 27.02
C SER A 128 19.50 9.71 26.20
N LEU A 129 19.62 9.69 24.88
CA LEU A 129 18.48 9.79 23.97
C LEU A 129 17.69 8.49 24.08
N LYS A 130 16.55 8.51 24.80
CA LYS A 130 15.63 7.37 24.93
C LYS A 130 15.44 6.64 23.59
N VAL A 131 16.08 5.47 23.47
CA VAL A 131 15.85 4.52 22.38
C VAL A 131 14.35 4.31 22.26
N GLN A 132 13.84 4.39 21.04
CA GLN A 132 12.41 4.31 20.71
C GLN A 132 11.87 2.94 21.12
N ARG A 133 11.37 2.85 22.36
CA ARG A 133 10.75 1.63 22.90
C ARG A 133 9.44 1.37 22.19
N PHE A 134 9.23 0.12 21.80
CA PHE A 134 7.97 -0.34 21.22
C PHE A 134 6.83 -0.19 22.23
N SER A 135 5.80 0.56 21.88
CA SER A 135 4.63 0.83 22.72
C SER A 135 3.63 -0.32 22.68
N TRP A 136 3.87 -1.37 23.48
CA TRP A 136 2.95 -2.50 23.60
C TRP A 136 1.55 -2.09 24.04
N MET A 137 1.41 -1.06 24.89
CA MET A 137 0.11 -0.59 25.37
C MET A 137 -0.77 -0.08 24.23
N THR A 138 -0.21 0.66 23.28
CA THR A 138 -0.96 1.16 22.11
C THR A 138 -1.40 0.01 21.20
N VAL A 139 -0.55 -1.01 21.04
CA VAL A 139 -0.85 -2.20 20.23
C VAL A 139 -1.94 -3.05 20.88
N LEU A 140 -1.88 -3.28 22.20
CA LEU A 140 -2.94 -3.97 22.94
C LEU A 140 -4.27 -3.23 22.86
N HIS A 141 -4.24 -1.90 22.98
CA HIS A 141 -5.45 -1.09 22.81
C HIS A 141 -6.02 -1.19 21.38
N PHE A 142 -5.15 -1.25 20.36
CA PHE A 142 -5.57 -1.49 18.98
C PHE A 142 -6.18 -2.87 18.77
N ILE A 143 -5.58 -3.93 19.32
CA ILE A 143 -6.12 -5.30 19.25
C ILE A 143 -7.50 -5.37 19.92
N PHE A 144 -7.65 -4.72 21.08
CA PHE A 144 -8.94 -4.63 21.77
C PHE A 144 -10.02 -3.96 20.92
N TRP A 145 -9.72 -2.81 20.31
CA TRP A 145 -10.67 -2.14 19.42
C TRP A 145 -10.92 -2.90 18.13
N LEU A 146 -9.92 -3.59 17.59
CA LEU A 146 -10.04 -4.44 16.42
C LEU A 146 -11.03 -5.59 16.70
N PHE A 147 -10.95 -6.20 17.89
CA PHE A 147 -11.91 -7.20 18.32
C PHE A 147 -13.33 -6.63 18.41
N ILE A 148 -13.51 -5.48 19.07
CA ILE A 148 -14.83 -4.83 19.19
C ILE A 148 -15.44 -4.52 17.82
N TRP A 149 -14.69 -3.86 16.94
CA TRP A 149 -15.17 -3.48 15.61
C TRP A 149 -15.46 -4.71 14.74
N SER A 150 -14.62 -5.74 14.81
CA SER A 150 -14.84 -7.00 14.08
C SER A 150 -16.13 -7.69 14.54
N CYS A 151 -16.32 -7.84 15.85
CA CYS A 151 -17.56 -8.38 16.41
C CYS A 151 -18.78 -7.55 15.99
N TYR A 152 -18.67 -6.22 16.04
CA TYR A 152 -19.75 -5.34 15.61
C TYR A 152 -20.15 -5.54 14.15
N VAL A 153 -19.17 -5.54 13.23
CA VAL A 153 -19.41 -5.71 11.79
C VAL A 153 -19.97 -7.10 11.49
N LEU A 154 -19.44 -8.16 12.12
CA LEU A 154 -19.94 -9.53 11.94
C LEU A 154 -21.34 -9.74 12.51
N LEU A 155 -21.67 -9.11 13.64
CA LEU A 155 -23.04 -9.14 14.17
C LEU A 155 -24.01 -8.43 13.24
N LEU A 156 -23.62 -7.25 12.73
CA LEU A 156 -24.43 -6.47 11.81
C LEU A 156 -24.65 -7.23 10.49
N SER A 157 -23.59 -7.82 9.92
CA SER A 157 -23.70 -8.63 8.70
C SER A 157 -24.54 -9.89 8.92
N SER A 158 -24.42 -10.55 10.08
CA SER A 158 -25.27 -11.70 10.45
C SER A 158 -26.75 -11.33 10.50
N ILE A 159 -27.10 -10.18 11.09
CA ILE A 159 -28.49 -9.72 11.18
C ILE A 159 -29.05 -9.42 9.78
N ILE A 160 -28.28 -8.74 8.93
CA ILE A 160 -28.72 -8.35 7.58
C ILE A 160 -28.85 -9.59 6.68
N LEU A 161 -27.87 -10.50 6.71
CA LEU A 161 -27.83 -11.70 5.86
C LEU A 161 -28.64 -12.88 6.42
N LYS A 162 -29.34 -12.73 7.55
CA LYS A 162 -30.14 -13.81 8.15
C LYS A 162 -31.12 -14.48 7.17
N LYS A 163 -31.58 -13.75 6.15
CA LYS A 163 -32.49 -14.24 5.12
C LYS A 163 -31.81 -14.96 3.94
N VAL A 164 -30.49 -14.82 3.79
CA VAL A 164 -29.71 -15.25 2.61
C VAL A 164 -28.48 -16.02 3.08
N GLY A 165 -28.68 -17.12 3.83
CA GLY A 165 -27.59 -18.03 4.24
C GLY A 165 -26.62 -17.53 5.32
N GLY A 166 -26.82 -16.31 5.85
CA GLY A 166 -26.07 -15.79 6.99
C GLY A 166 -24.59 -15.54 6.72
N LEU A 167 -23.75 -15.75 7.75
CA LEU A 167 -22.31 -15.46 7.67
C LEU A 167 -21.55 -16.41 6.75
N ASN A 168 -21.90 -17.69 6.72
CA ASN A 168 -21.18 -18.67 5.91
C ASN A 168 -21.25 -18.34 4.42
N GLU A 169 -22.42 -17.93 3.94
CA GLU A 169 -22.60 -17.49 2.56
C GLU A 169 -21.79 -16.21 2.27
N MET A 170 -21.77 -15.26 3.20
CA MET A 170 -20.91 -14.08 3.09
C MET A 170 -19.44 -14.48 2.87
N PHE A 171 -18.90 -15.33 3.75
CA PHE A 171 -17.49 -15.73 3.70
C PHE A 171 -17.15 -16.50 2.41
N GLU A 172 -18.05 -17.38 1.96
CA GLU A 172 -17.86 -18.14 0.73
C GLU A 172 -17.89 -17.22 -0.51
N LYS A 173 -18.85 -16.29 -0.57
CA LYS A 173 -19.07 -15.44 -1.75
C LYS A 173 -18.12 -14.24 -1.83
N THR A 174 -17.58 -13.77 -0.70
CA THR A 174 -16.58 -12.68 -0.70
C THR A 174 -15.16 -13.22 -0.70
N TYR A 175 -14.71 -13.79 0.42
CA TYR A 175 -13.32 -14.23 0.56
C TYR A 175 -13.04 -15.54 -0.19
N GLY A 176 -13.97 -16.50 -0.14
CA GLY A 176 -13.84 -17.77 -0.87
C GLY A 176 -13.76 -17.55 -2.38
N PHE A 177 -14.59 -16.65 -2.93
CA PHE A 177 -14.57 -16.28 -4.34
C PHE A 177 -13.23 -15.66 -4.77
N ILE A 178 -12.66 -14.77 -3.95
CA ILE A 178 -11.35 -14.14 -4.23
C ILE A 178 -10.22 -15.18 -4.21
N LEU A 179 -10.23 -16.09 -3.24
CA LEU A 179 -9.19 -17.11 -3.08
C LEU A 179 -9.24 -18.21 -4.15
N THR A 180 -10.43 -18.53 -4.66
CA THR A 180 -10.64 -19.59 -5.67
C THR A 180 -10.60 -19.08 -7.11
N VAL A 181 -10.58 -17.75 -7.31
CA VAL A 181 -10.47 -17.06 -8.61
C VAL A 181 -11.47 -17.61 -9.64
N LYS A 182 -12.72 -17.87 -9.22
CA LYS A 182 -13.71 -18.57 -10.06
C LYS A 182 -14.05 -17.83 -11.36
N ASP A 183 -14.01 -16.50 -11.35
CA ASP A 183 -14.27 -15.68 -12.53
C ASP A 183 -12.97 -15.41 -13.27
N LEU A 184 -12.95 -15.73 -14.56
CA LEU A 184 -11.82 -15.54 -15.45
C LEU A 184 -12.11 -14.46 -16.49
N SER A 185 -13.15 -13.65 -16.25
CA SER A 185 -13.46 -12.48 -17.07
C SER A 185 -12.24 -11.55 -17.17
N PRO A 186 -12.01 -10.96 -18.35
CA PRO A 186 -10.84 -10.14 -18.60
C PRO A 186 -10.79 -8.96 -17.64
N ASN A 187 -9.67 -8.82 -16.94
CA ASN A 187 -9.41 -7.70 -16.05
C ASN A 187 -8.01 -7.11 -16.30
N ILE A 188 -7.63 -6.08 -15.53
CA ILE A 188 -6.35 -5.38 -15.71
C ILE A 188 -5.16 -6.24 -15.21
N GLY A 189 -5.45 -7.25 -14.39
CA GLY A 189 -4.47 -8.13 -13.77
C GLY A 189 -3.96 -9.23 -14.67
N VAL A 190 -3.07 -10.04 -14.12
CA VAL A 190 -2.39 -11.12 -14.86
C VAL A 190 -3.03 -12.49 -14.61
N LEU A 191 -3.72 -12.66 -13.47
CA LEU A 191 -4.18 -13.97 -13.03
C LEU A 191 -5.32 -14.55 -13.88
N TRP A 192 -6.23 -13.73 -14.41
CA TRP A 192 -7.38 -14.23 -15.19
C TRP A 192 -6.94 -15.01 -16.42
N TYR A 193 -5.96 -14.49 -17.17
CA TYR A 193 -5.49 -15.10 -18.41
C TYR A 193 -4.65 -16.34 -18.12
N PHE A 194 -3.76 -16.27 -17.12
CA PHE A 194 -3.00 -17.44 -16.67
C PHE A 194 -3.90 -18.62 -16.30
N PHE A 195 -4.94 -18.36 -15.49
CA PHE A 195 -5.89 -19.40 -15.09
C PHE A 195 -6.89 -19.81 -16.19
N ALA A 196 -7.01 -19.03 -17.27
CA ALA A 196 -7.75 -19.42 -18.46
C ALA A 196 -6.95 -20.38 -19.35
N GLU A 197 -5.63 -20.27 -19.36
CA GLU A 197 -4.75 -21.16 -20.16
C GLU A 197 -4.35 -22.45 -19.43
N VAL A 198 -4.26 -22.42 -18.10
CA VAL A 198 -3.83 -23.58 -17.31
C VAL A 198 -4.91 -24.65 -17.28
N PHE A 199 -4.50 -25.90 -17.48
CA PHE A 199 -5.38 -27.06 -17.32
C PHE A 199 -6.00 -27.14 -15.92
N ASP A 200 -7.29 -27.47 -15.86
CA ASP A 200 -8.05 -27.57 -14.61
C ASP A 200 -7.39 -28.48 -13.57
N PHE A 201 -6.73 -29.55 -14.01
CA PHE A 201 -6.00 -30.48 -13.14
C PHE A 201 -4.93 -29.78 -12.28
N PHE A 202 -4.21 -28.79 -12.84
CA PHE A 202 -3.14 -28.08 -12.12
C PHE A 202 -3.61 -26.81 -11.42
N ARG A 203 -4.86 -26.40 -11.62
CA ARG A 203 -5.41 -25.14 -11.10
C ARG A 203 -5.24 -25.01 -9.59
N GLY A 204 -5.54 -26.07 -8.83
CA GLY A 204 -5.40 -26.08 -7.38
C GLY A 204 -3.97 -25.82 -6.89
N PHE A 205 -2.98 -26.40 -7.57
CA PHE A 205 -1.57 -26.19 -7.27
C PHE A 205 -1.18 -24.72 -7.47
N PHE A 206 -1.52 -24.13 -8.62
CA PHE A 206 -1.17 -22.74 -8.90
C PHE A 206 -1.89 -21.74 -7.99
N LEU A 207 -3.14 -22.00 -7.61
CA LEU A 207 -3.85 -21.19 -6.62
C LEU A 207 -3.10 -21.13 -5.29
N ILE A 208 -2.56 -22.25 -4.81
CA ILE A 208 -1.74 -22.27 -3.58
C ILE A 208 -0.47 -21.45 -3.78
N VAL A 209 0.24 -21.64 -4.91
CA VAL A 209 1.50 -20.94 -5.20
C VAL A 209 1.31 -19.42 -5.24
N PHE A 210 0.29 -18.91 -5.95
CA PHE A 210 0.06 -17.46 -6.03
C PHE A 210 -0.31 -16.85 -4.69
N ASN A 211 -1.19 -17.50 -3.91
CA ASN A 211 -1.55 -17.00 -2.57
C ASN A 211 -0.36 -17.04 -1.60
N MET A 212 0.46 -18.09 -1.65
CA MET A 212 1.68 -18.19 -0.83
C MET A 212 2.75 -17.17 -1.23
N ASN A 213 2.86 -16.84 -2.53
CA ASN A 213 3.81 -15.84 -3.02
C ASN A 213 3.57 -14.47 -2.39
N ILE A 214 2.31 -14.07 -2.20
CA ILE A 214 1.97 -12.80 -1.55
C ILE A 214 2.50 -12.77 -0.12
N ILE A 215 2.31 -13.85 0.65
CA ILE A 215 2.80 -13.97 2.03
C ILE A 215 4.34 -13.96 2.06
N PHE A 216 4.97 -14.66 1.13
CA PHE A 216 6.43 -14.75 1.03
C PHE A 216 7.08 -13.41 0.66
N MET A 217 6.44 -12.57 -0.16
CA MET A 217 6.93 -11.23 -0.48
C MET A 217 6.86 -10.26 0.71
N VAL A 218 5.83 -10.40 1.55
CA VAL A 218 5.55 -9.52 2.70
C VAL A 218 6.60 -9.68 3.81
N LEU A 219 6.94 -10.91 4.18
CA LEU A 219 7.77 -11.17 5.36
C LEU A 219 9.20 -10.58 5.28
N PRO A 220 10.00 -10.80 4.21
CA PRO A 220 11.35 -10.23 4.10
C PRO A 220 11.34 -8.71 4.09
N LEU A 221 10.33 -8.12 3.46
CA LEU A 221 10.21 -6.68 3.34
C LEU A 221 9.85 -6.03 4.69
N ALA A 222 8.99 -6.67 5.49
CA ALA A 222 8.72 -6.26 6.87
C ALA A 222 9.99 -6.18 7.71
N ILE A 223 10.86 -7.20 7.60
CA ILE A 223 12.10 -7.28 8.37
C ILE A 223 13.07 -6.18 7.93
N ARG A 224 13.18 -5.95 6.61
CA ARG A 224 14.14 -4.99 6.04
C ARG A 224 13.75 -3.53 6.30
N LEU A 225 12.46 -3.20 6.21
CA LEU A 225 11.92 -1.83 6.29
C LEU A 225 11.22 -1.52 7.61
N LYS A 226 11.45 -2.29 8.67
CA LYS A 226 10.81 -2.12 9.98
C LYS A 226 10.92 -0.71 10.58
N HIS A 227 11.94 0.07 10.21
CA HIS A 227 12.16 1.44 10.68
C HIS A 227 11.33 2.49 9.94
N ARG A 228 10.78 2.15 8.76
CA ARG A 228 9.90 3.01 7.95
C ARG A 228 8.53 2.36 7.74
N PRO A 229 7.71 2.22 8.81
CA PRO A 229 6.41 1.56 8.71
C PRO A 229 5.43 2.24 7.73
N CYS A 230 5.45 3.58 7.56
CA CYS A 230 4.59 4.24 6.58
C CYS A 230 5.00 3.92 5.14
N PHE A 231 6.30 3.92 4.86
CA PHE A 231 6.80 3.50 3.55
C PHE A 231 6.48 2.03 3.27
N LEU A 232 6.54 1.17 4.29
CA LEU A 232 6.12 -0.23 4.18
C LEU A 232 4.64 -0.36 3.79
N VAL A 233 3.74 0.51 4.30
CA VAL A 233 2.33 0.55 3.85
C VAL A 233 2.25 0.83 2.35
N PHE A 234 2.99 1.84 1.85
CA PHE A 234 3.01 2.15 0.42
C PHE A 234 3.49 0.97 -0.43
N VAL A 235 4.56 0.29 -0.01
CA VAL A 235 5.05 -0.85 -0.79
C VAL A 235 4.05 -2.01 -0.75
N TYR A 236 3.40 -2.25 0.39
CA TYR A 236 2.38 -3.31 0.49
C TYR A 236 1.14 -3.02 -0.34
N THR A 237 0.66 -1.76 -0.39
CA THR A 237 -0.46 -1.41 -1.27
C THR A 237 -0.10 -1.57 -2.75
N ALA A 238 1.14 -1.28 -3.14
CA ALA A 238 1.61 -1.53 -4.50
C ALA A 238 1.74 -3.03 -4.83
N ILE A 239 2.30 -3.84 -3.91
CA ILE A 239 2.38 -5.31 -4.08
C ILE A 239 0.99 -5.93 -4.16
N VAL A 240 0.05 -5.46 -3.32
CA VAL A 240 -1.34 -5.90 -3.38
C VAL A 240 -1.96 -5.54 -4.73
N ALA A 241 -1.80 -4.31 -5.22
CA ALA A 241 -2.34 -3.91 -6.52
C ALA A 241 -1.78 -4.75 -7.69
N MET A 242 -0.55 -5.26 -7.56
CA MET A 242 0.11 -6.10 -8.56
C MET A 242 -0.32 -7.58 -8.50
N LEU A 243 -0.48 -8.14 -7.30
CA LEU A 243 -0.71 -9.57 -7.08
C LEU A 243 -2.17 -9.93 -6.73
N LYS A 244 -3.05 -8.94 -6.60
CA LYS A 244 -4.49 -9.14 -6.37
C LYS A 244 -5.14 -9.90 -7.53
N SER A 245 -6.04 -10.83 -7.23
CA SER A 245 -6.73 -11.68 -8.21
C SER A 245 -7.61 -10.88 -9.16
N TYR A 246 -8.23 -9.82 -8.64
CA TYR A 246 -9.11 -8.92 -9.39
C TYR A 246 -8.68 -7.47 -9.15
N PRO A 247 -7.57 -7.01 -9.74
CA PRO A 247 -7.09 -5.66 -9.52
C PRO A 247 -7.96 -4.66 -10.29
N SER A 248 -8.20 -3.51 -9.66
CA SER A 248 -8.94 -2.41 -10.27
C SER A 248 -8.05 -1.19 -10.51
N ALA A 249 -8.52 -0.29 -11.37
CA ALA A 249 -7.93 1.03 -11.55
C ALA A 249 -7.82 1.80 -10.21
N GLY A 250 -8.74 1.55 -9.27
CA GLY A 250 -8.81 2.19 -7.97
C GLY A 250 -7.70 1.78 -7.02
N ASP A 251 -7.22 0.54 -7.09
CA ASP A 251 -6.06 0.08 -6.31
C ASP A 251 -4.82 0.92 -6.67
N SER A 252 -4.75 1.35 -7.93
CA SER A 252 -3.63 2.11 -8.48
C SER A 252 -3.69 3.59 -8.18
N ALA A 253 -4.90 4.12 -8.03
CA ALA A 253 -5.12 5.46 -7.54
C ALA A 253 -4.46 5.70 -6.16
N LEU A 254 -4.57 4.71 -5.28
CA LEU A 254 -4.10 4.82 -3.90
C LEU A 254 -2.57 4.84 -3.79
N TYR A 255 -1.86 3.83 -4.31
CA TYR A 255 -0.40 3.77 -4.13
C TYR A 255 0.30 4.91 -4.89
N LEU A 256 -0.16 5.29 -6.08
CA LEU A 256 0.37 6.45 -6.82
C LEU A 256 0.13 7.77 -6.07
N GLY A 257 -1.02 7.91 -5.40
CA GLY A 257 -1.27 9.07 -4.53
C GLY A 257 -0.37 9.10 -3.28
N LEU A 258 -0.16 7.94 -2.65
CA LEU A 258 0.71 7.80 -1.48
C LEU A 258 2.19 8.04 -1.81
N LEU A 259 2.63 7.80 -3.05
CA LEU A 259 4.00 8.08 -3.51
C LEU A 259 4.42 9.53 -3.23
N GLY A 260 3.48 10.48 -3.33
CA GLY A 260 3.72 11.89 -3.03
C GLY A 260 4.15 12.17 -1.59
N LEU A 261 3.81 11.30 -0.63
CA LEU A 261 4.22 11.46 0.77
C LEU A 261 5.73 11.34 0.94
N PHE A 262 6.38 10.63 0.01
CA PHE A 262 7.80 10.34 0.04
C PHE A 262 8.56 11.09 -1.07
N ALA A 263 7.96 12.10 -1.70
CA ALA A 263 8.53 12.82 -2.85
C ALA A 263 9.98 13.33 -2.61
N SER A 264 10.28 13.80 -1.39
CA SER A 264 11.63 14.25 -1.03
C SER A 264 12.66 13.12 -0.90
N GLU A 265 12.21 11.92 -0.52
CA GLU A 265 13.07 10.75 -0.32
C GLU A 265 13.28 9.98 -1.63
N LEU A 266 12.28 10.02 -2.52
CA LEU A 266 12.30 9.41 -3.85
C LEU A 266 12.80 10.36 -4.95
N ALA A 267 13.25 11.57 -4.62
CA ALA A 267 13.73 12.54 -5.61
C ALA A 267 14.91 12.03 -6.47
N GLU A 268 15.68 11.05 -5.98
CA GLU A 268 16.82 10.46 -6.69
C GLU A 268 16.47 9.18 -7.49
N MET A 269 15.18 8.92 -7.78
CA MET A 269 14.75 7.78 -8.59
C MET A 269 15.26 7.90 -10.04
N GLN A 270 15.93 6.86 -10.54
CA GLN A 270 16.63 6.90 -11.84
C GLN A 270 15.66 6.75 -13.02
N PHE A 271 14.68 5.85 -12.91
CA PHE A 271 13.77 5.54 -14.02
C PHE A 271 12.45 6.33 -14.02
N THR A 272 12.41 7.52 -13.40
CA THR A 272 11.18 8.31 -13.29
C THR A 272 10.55 8.66 -14.65
N PHE A 273 11.37 9.03 -15.63
CA PHE A 273 10.90 9.33 -16.99
C PHE A 273 10.27 8.09 -17.66
N PHE A 274 10.97 6.96 -17.61
CA PHE A 274 10.49 5.70 -18.18
C PHE A 274 9.17 5.25 -17.53
N LEU A 275 9.08 5.32 -16.20
CA LEU A 275 7.86 4.97 -15.48
C LEU A 275 6.70 5.89 -15.87
N PHE A 276 6.91 7.21 -15.92
CA PHE A 276 5.86 8.16 -16.28
C PHE A 276 5.28 7.90 -17.68
N PHE A 277 6.13 7.79 -18.69
CA PHE A 277 5.68 7.51 -20.06
C PHE A 277 5.13 6.08 -20.21
N GLY A 278 5.69 5.11 -19.48
CA GLY A 278 5.18 3.75 -19.44
C GLY A 278 3.74 3.68 -18.91
N TYR A 279 3.47 4.33 -17.77
CA TYR A 279 2.12 4.36 -17.21
C TYR A 279 1.13 5.05 -18.17
N ILE A 280 1.51 6.18 -18.78
CA ILE A 280 0.68 6.85 -19.80
C ILE A 280 0.41 5.91 -20.99
N GLY A 281 1.45 5.27 -21.50
CA GLY A 281 1.36 4.36 -22.64
C GLY A 281 0.40 3.20 -22.37
N VAL A 282 0.53 2.54 -21.21
CA VAL A 282 -0.36 1.44 -20.82
C VAL A 282 -1.79 1.92 -20.60
N SER A 283 -1.98 3.07 -19.92
CA SER A 283 -3.31 3.64 -19.69
C SER A 283 -4.06 3.98 -20.97
N LEU A 284 -3.36 4.43 -22.02
CA LEU A 284 -3.96 4.74 -23.32
C LEU A 284 -4.18 3.49 -24.17
N LEU A 285 -3.22 2.55 -24.14
CA LEU A 285 -3.25 1.36 -24.98
C LEU A 285 -4.26 0.33 -24.49
N SER A 286 -4.41 0.16 -23.17
CA SER A 286 -5.26 -0.88 -22.59
C SER A 286 -6.75 -0.76 -23.00
N PRO A 287 -7.41 0.41 -22.90
CA PRO A 287 -8.80 0.57 -23.36
C PRO A 287 -8.96 0.35 -24.87
N VAL A 288 -7.96 0.76 -25.67
CA VAL A 288 -7.98 0.55 -27.13
C VAL A 288 -7.94 -0.95 -27.43
N MET A 289 -7.02 -1.68 -26.81
CA MET A 289 -6.91 -3.14 -27.01
C MET A 289 -8.15 -3.87 -26.50
N HIS A 290 -8.70 -3.46 -25.36
CA HIS A 290 -9.96 -4.00 -24.85
C HIS A 290 -11.11 -3.79 -25.83
N ASN A 291 -11.24 -2.59 -26.41
CA ASN A 291 -12.29 -2.27 -27.37
C ASN A 291 -12.16 -3.05 -28.68
N LEU A 292 -10.94 -3.17 -29.21
CA LEU A 292 -10.68 -3.94 -30.43
C LEU A 292 -11.02 -5.42 -30.26
N TRP A 293 -10.72 -5.98 -29.09
CA TRP A 293 -10.97 -7.39 -28.81
C TRP A 293 -12.45 -7.66 -28.49
N ILE A 294 -13.03 -7.01 -27.48
CA ILE A 294 -14.37 -7.32 -26.98
C ILE A 294 -15.47 -6.80 -27.90
N TRP A 295 -15.38 -5.55 -28.34
CA TRP A 295 -16.49 -4.90 -29.06
C TRP A 295 -16.36 -5.01 -30.57
N ARG A 296 -15.15 -4.81 -31.11
CA ARG A 296 -14.94 -4.85 -32.56
C ARG A 296 -14.65 -6.25 -33.09
N GLY A 297 -14.24 -7.20 -32.24
CA GLY A 297 -13.91 -8.56 -32.63
C GLY A 297 -12.70 -8.70 -33.58
N THR A 298 -11.96 -7.61 -33.81
CA THR A 298 -10.78 -7.59 -34.69
C THR A 298 -9.47 -7.79 -33.92
N GLY A 299 -9.50 -7.65 -32.60
CA GLY A 299 -8.35 -7.79 -31.71
C GLY A 299 -8.26 -9.17 -31.06
N ASN A 300 -7.04 -9.59 -30.72
CA ASN A 300 -6.76 -10.82 -29.96
C ASN A 300 -6.62 -10.52 -28.46
N ALA A 301 -7.16 -11.40 -27.61
CA ALA A 301 -7.01 -11.39 -26.14
C ALA A 301 -5.55 -11.20 -25.71
N ASN A 302 -4.61 -11.80 -26.44
CA ASN A 302 -3.17 -11.77 -26.13
C ASN A 302 -2.62 -10.34 -26.13
N PHE A 303 -3.13 -9.46 -27.00
CA PHE A 303 -2.69 -8.06 -27.03
C PHE A 303 -3.18 -7.30 -25.80
N TYR A 304 -4.42 -7.51 -25.38
CA TYR A 304 -4.94 -6.93 -24.15
C TYR A 304 -4.16 -7.46 -22.93
N PHE A 305 -3.93 -8.76 -22.87
CA PHE A 305 -3.12 -9.37 -21.81
C PHE A 305 -1.68 -8.84 -21.79
N ALA A 306 -1.05 -8.63 -22.94
CA ALA A 306 0.28 -8.03 -23.03
C ALA A 306 0.32 -6.62 -22.41
N THR A 307 -0.75 -5.82 -22.54
CA THR A 307 -0.83 -4.53 -21.85
C THR A 307 -0.89 -4.68 -20.32
N GLY A 308 -1.58 -5.71 -19.81
CA GLY A 308 -1.60 -6.05 -18.38
C GLY A 308 -0.24 -6.55 -17.85
N LEU A 309 0.49 -7.34 -18.65
CA LEU A 309 1.87 -7.73 -18.33
C LEU A 309 2.80 -6.51 -18.29
N ALA A 310 2.72 -5.63 -19.28
CA ALA A 310 3.47 -4.37 -19.26
C ALA A 310 3.12 -3.52 -18.04
N TYR A 311 1.84 -3.47 -17.65
CA TYR A 311 1.37 -2.76 -16.47
C TYR A 311 2.02 -3.28 -15.18
N THR A 312 1.96 -4.58 -14.95
CA THR A 312 2.58 -5.22 -13.77
C THR A 312 4.10 -5.11 -13.75
N CYS A 313 4.74 -5.12 -14.93
CA CYS A 313 6.17 -4.86 -15.06
C CYS A 313 6.52 -3.44 -14.59
N LEU A 314 5.77 -2.43 -15.03
CA LEU A 314 5.96 -1.04 -14.60
C LEU A 314 5.73 -0.87 -13.09
N GLN A 315 4.71 -1.52 -12.52
CA GLN A 315 4.48 -1.56 -11.07
C GLN A 315 5.66 -2.20 -10.33
N THR A 316 6.22 -3.28 -10.85
CA THR A 316 7.40 -3.95 -10.27
C THR A 316 8.60 -3.02 -10.28
N VAL A 317 8.89 -2.36 -11.40
CA VAL A 317 10.00 -1.40 -11.51
C VAL A 317 9.80 -0.23 -10.56
N LEU A 318 8.57 0.30 -10.43
CA LEU A 318 8.23 1.36 -9.48
C LEU A 318 8.55 0.95 -8.03
N VAL A 319 8.15 -0.26 -7.63
CA VAL A 319 8.42 -0.78 -6.28
C VAL A 319 9.92 -0.98 -6.05
N VAL A 320 10.64 -1.59 -7.00
CA VAL A 320 12.08 -1.82 -6.88
C VAL A 320 12.85 -0.50 -6.79
N GLU A 321 12.55 0.47 -7.66
CA GLU A 321 13.21 1.77 -7.68
C GLU A 321 12.91 2.61 -6.44
N SER A 322 11.66 2.58 -5.96
CA SER A 322 11.28 3.31 -4.75
C SER A 322 11.98 2.74 -3.52
N VAL A 323 12.04 1.42 -3.38
CA VAL A 323 12.76 0.75 -2.27
C VAL A 323 14.26 1.00 -2.39
N GLY A 324 14.85 0.90 -3.59
CA GLY A 324 16.26 1.16 -3.85
C GLY A 324 16.64 2.61 -3.50
N SER A 325 15.84 3.58 -3.94
CA SER A 325 16.04 5.00 -3.64
C SER A 325 15.91 5.30 -2.15
N MET A 326 14.92 4.69 -1.47
CA MET A 326 14.76 4.84 -0.02
C MET A 326 15.96 4.30 0.76
N ILE A 327 16.48 3.13 0.39
CA ILE A 327 17.68 2.56 1.02
C ILE A 327 18.91 3.44 0.77
N LYS A 328 19.06 3.98 -0.44
CA LYS A 328 20.14 4.92 -0.79
C LYS A 328 20.04 6.20 0.04
N HIS A 329 18.84 6.73 0.21
CA HIS A 329 18.58 7.89 1.06
C HIS A 329 18.98 7.63 2.52
N ASP A 330 18.57 6.48 3.09
CA ASP A 330 18.97 6.08 4.45
C ASP A 330 20.50 5.88 4.59
N ARG A 331 21.17 5.38 3.54
CA ARG A 331 22.65 5.28 3.51
C ARG A 331 23.31 6.65 3.51
N LYS A 332 22.79 7.61 2.73
CA LYS A 332 23.28 9.00 2.68
C LYS A 332 23.11 9.68 4.04
N LEU A 333 21.97 9.50 4.70
CA LEU A 333 21.75 9.99 6.06
C LEU A 333 22.76 9.41 7.05
N ARG A 334 23.12 8.14 6.94
CA ARG A 334 24.15 7.53 7.81
C ARG A 334 25.52 8.17 7.58
N LEU A 335 25.92 8.37 6.32
CA LEU A 335 27.21 8.98 5.98
C LEU A 335 27.32 10.41 6.51
N LEU A 336 26.25 11.20 6.40
CA LEU A 336 26.19 12.58 6.92
C LEU A 336 26.25 12.66 8.45
N VAL A 337 25.91 11.59 9.16
CA VAL A 337 26.02 11.52 10.63
C VAL A 337 27.42 11.10 11.07
N THR A 338 28.14 10.35 10.23
CA THR A 338 29.52 9.90 10.50
C THR A 338 30.60 10.86 10.04
N SER A 339 30.28 11.84 9.18
CA SER A 339 31.20 12.86 8.65
C SER A 339 31.27 14.07 9.55
#